data_AF-A0A2V7FN55-F1
#
_entry.id   AF-A0A2V7FN55-F1
#
_cell.length_a   1.000
_cell.length_b   1.000
_cell.length_c   1.000
_cell.angle_alpha   90.00
_cell.angle_beta   90.00
_cell.angle_gamma   90.00
#
_symmetry.space_group_name_H-M   'P 1'
#
loop_
_entity.id
_entity.type
_entity.pdbx_description
1 polymer ?
#
loop_
_entity_poly.entity_id
_entity_poly.type
_entity_poly.pdbx_seq_one_letter_code
_entity_poly.pdbx_strand_id
1 'polypeptide(L)'
;MSASTSFREKVAFVVDPATNDKQVEALGQIFTGKLGGMPWEILGPTAAVVGLVKAKITIEGKGRKSTFRAEGVGEGRGDTFKNPVTGEDHLAGVHLPDGFIWQNGQCGQGSFRASASGVSVAADKTNWIFYQFDWSNAKAKK
;
A
#
# COMPACT_ATOMS: atom_id res chain seq x y z
N MET A 1 3.11 29.63 23.80
CA MET A 1 3.17 28.15 23.66
C MET A 1 2.14 27.76 22.61
N SER A 2 2.58 27.44 21.39
CA SER A 2 1.67 27.07 20.29
C SER A 2 1.53 25.55 20.26
N ALA A 3 0.33 25.06 20.53
CA ALA A 3 -0.03 23.67 20.30
C ALA A 3 -0.20 23.47 18.79
N SER A 4 0.83 22.95 18.12
CA SER A 4 0.69 22.32 16.80
C SER A 4 0.77 20.82 17.02
N THR A 5 -0.34 20.24 17.49
CA THR A 5 -0.52 18.79 17.43
C THR A 5 -0.75 18.46 15.96
N SER A 6 0.34 18.10 15.27
CA SER A 6 0.25 17.49 13.94
C SER A 6 -0.60 16.22 14.07
N PHE A 7 -1.85 16.28 13.62
CA PHE A 7 -2.70 15.10 13.46
C PHE A 7 -2.15 14.28 12.30
N ARG A 8 -1.19 13.38 12.59
CA ARG A 8 -0.74 12.38 11.64
C ARG A 8 -1.64 11.17 11.72
N GLU A 9 -2.00 10.63 10.56
CA GLU A 9 -2.77 9.40 10.48
C GLU A 9 -2.00 8.24 11.11
N LYS A 10 -2.69 7.38 11.88
CA LYS A 10 -2.04 6.25 12.56
C LYS A 10 -1.89 5.09 11.59
N VAL A 11 -0.70 4.48 11.54
CA VAL A 11 -0.42 3.30 10.71
C VAL A 11 0.25 2.20 11.51
N ALA A 12 -0.10 0.95 11.22
CA ALA A 12 0.64 -0.23 11.68
C ALA A 12 1.65 -0.63 10.59
N PHE A 13 2.88 -0.90 10.98
CA PHE A 13 3.93 -1.39 10.09
C PHE A 13 3.95 -2.91 10.15
N VAL A 14 3.67 -3.56 9.02
CA VAL A 14 3.55 -5.03 8.94
C VAL A 14 4.69 -5.58 8.08
N VAL A 15 5.38 -6.59 8.58
CA VAL A 15 6.48 -7.27 7.86
C VAL A 15 6.32 -8.80 7.99
N ASP A 16 6.95 -9.53 7.06
CA ASP A 16 6.97 -10.99 7.13
C ASP A 16 7.75 -11.49 8.38
N PRO A 17 7.35 -12.60 9.02
CA PRO A 17 8.02 -13.14 10.20
C PRO A 17 9.50 -13.47 9.97
N ALA A 18 9.90 -13.82 8.73
CA ALA A 18 11.27 -14.12 8.38
C ALA A 18 12.20 -12.88 8.38
N THR A 19 11.64 -11.68 8.46
CA THR A 19 12.39 -10.42 8.51
C THR A 19 13.19 -10.32 9.82
N ASN A 20 14.52 -10.24 9.74
CA ASN A 20 15.39 -10.04 10.91
C ASN A 20 15.45 -8.56 11.34
N ASP A 21 16.05 -8.27 12.50
CA ASP A 21 16.04 -6.93 13.09
C ASP A 21 16.67 -5.85 12.19
N LYS A 22 17.77 -6.17 11.50
CA LYS A 22 18.41 -5.23 10.55
C LYS A 22 17.49 -4.95 9.36
N GLN A 23 16.78 -5.96 8.88
CA GLN A 23 15.80 -5.79 7.80
C GLN A 23 14.57 -5.01 8.27
N VAL A 24 14.08 -5.25 9.49
CA VAL A 24 12.99 -4.46 10.10
C VAL A 24 13.39 -3.00 10.20
N GLU A 25 14.61 -2.71 10.67
CA GLU A 25 15.12 -1.35 10.76
C GLU A 25 15.19 -0.69 9.37
N ALA A 26 15.80 -1.36 8.40
CA ALA A 26 15.92 -0.83 7.03
C ALA A 26 14.54 -0.58 6.39
N LEU A 27 13.63 -1.55 6.44
CA LEU A 27 12.27 -1.41 5.91
C LEU A 27 11.49 -0.32 6.65
N GLY A 28 11.69 -0.18 7.96
CA GLY A 28 11.07 0.89 8.76
C GLY A 28 11.57 2.27 8.36
N GLN A 29 12.86 2.42 8.05
CA GLN A 29 13.41 3.67 7.53
C GLN A 29 12.87 4.00 6.12
N ILE A 30 12.68 3.00 5.27
CA ILE A 30 12.00 3.17 3.96
C ILE A 30 10.55 3.60 4.17
N PHE A 31 9.76 2.84 4.94
CA PHE A 31 8.33 3.07 5.18
C PHE A 31 8.03 4.46 5.77
N THR A 32 8.93 4.96 6.63
CA THR A 32 8.82 6.30 7.24
C THR A 32 9.38 7.42 6.37
N GLY A 33 9.92 7.11 5.19
CA GLY A 33 10.51 8.08 4.25
C GLY A 33 11.90 8.58 4.66
N LYS A 34 12.51 8.08 5.73
CA LYS A 34 13.83 8.52 6.22
C LYS A 34 14.95 8.30 5.21
N LEU A 35 14.82 7.29 4.35
CA LEU A 35 15.77 7.01 3.28
C LEU A 35 15.46 7.74 1.97
N GLY A 36 14.42 8.58 1.93
CA GLY A 36 13.94 9.21 0.70
C GLY A 36 13.39 8.21 -0.32
N GLY A 37 13.25 8.66 -1.56
CA GLY A 37 12.78 7.83 -2.67
C GLY A 37 11.26 7.71 -2.71
N MET A 38 10.71 7.85 -3.92
CA MET A 38 9.27 7.79 -4.14
C MET A 38 8.72 6.36 -4.01
N PRO A 39 7.52 6.17 -3.43
CA PRO A 39 6.61 7.20 -2.92
C PRO A 39 6.82 7.57 -1.45
N TRP A 40 7.66 6.83 -0.72
CA TRP A 40 7.73 6.89 0.74
C TRP A 40 8.27 8.20 1.29
N GLU A 41 9.11 8.91 0.54
CA GLU A 41 9.58 10.26 0.91
C GLU A 41 8.42 11.23 1.16
N ILE A 42 7.32 11.10 0.41
CA ILE A 42 6.14 11.96 0.55
C ILE A 42 5.11 11.33 1.50
N LEU A 43 4.91 10.01 1.45
CA LEU A 43 3.88 9.34 2.26
C LEU A 43 4.30 9.16 3.73
N GLY A 44 5.55 8.78 4.00
CA GLY A 44 6.04 8.50 5.35
C GLY A 44 5.81 9.64 6.36
N PRO A 45 6.09 10.91 6.00
CA PRO A 45 5.85 12.06 6.89
C PRO A 45 4.38 12.32 7.26
N THR A 46 3.41 11.83 6.50
CA THR A 46 1.97 12.06 6.77
C THR A 46 1.41 11.16 7.86
N ALA A 47 2.17 10.12 8.24
CA ALA A 47 1.71 9.09 9.16
C ALA A 47 2.56 9.01 10.45
N ALA A 48 1.94 8.47 11.49
CA ALA A 48 2.58 8.07 12.74
C ALA A 48 2.50 6.55 12.87
N VAL A 49 3.67 5.90 12.95
CA VAL A 49 3.75 4.44 13.16
C VAL A 49 3.40 4.12 14.61
N VAL A 50 2.33 3.36 14.82
CA VAL A 50 1.81 3.02 16.16
C VAL A 50 2.06 1.58 16.58
N GLY A 51 2.65 0.75 15.71
CA GLY A 51 3.12 -0.57 16.08
C GLY A 51 3.75 -1.33 14.92
N LEU A 52 4.59 -2.32 15.27
CA LEU A 52 5.19 -3.29 14.35
C LEU A 52 4.47 -4.63 14.53
N VAL A 53 4.03 -5.24 13.43
CA VAL A 53 3.42 -6.58 13.43
C VAL A 53 4.20 -7.49 12.50
N LYS A 54 4.59 -8.66 12.99
CA LYS A 54 5.10 -9.74 12.15
C LYS A 54 3.94 -10.67 11.80
N ALA A 55 3.57 -10.72 10.52
CA ALA A 55 2.47 -11.54 10.03
C ALA A 55 2.87 -12.15 8.69
N LYS A 56 2.55 -13.43 8.47
CA LYS A 56 2.83 -14.08 7.19
C LYS A 56 2.04 -13.36 6.10
N ILE A 57 2.74 -12.89 5.07
CA ILE A 57 2.15 -12.17 3.95
C ILE A 57 2.07 -13.10 2.75
N THR A 58 0.88 -13.25 2.17
CA THR A 58 0.68 -13.98 0.91
C THR A 58 0.04 -13.07 -0.13
N ILE A 59 0.50 -13.21 -1.38
CA ILE A 59 -0.06 -12.53 -2.54
C ILE A 59 -0.33 -13.59 -3.59
N GLU A 60 -1.58 -13.66 -4.03
CA GLU A 60 -2.06 -14.66 -4.99
C GLU A 60 -2.76 -13.95 -6.16
N GLY A 61 -2.86 -14.64 -7.30
CA GLY A 61 -3.50 -14.10 -8.49
C GLY A 61 -2.58 -13.21 -9.32
N LYS A 62 -3.17 -12.42 -10.23
CA LYS A 62 -2.43 -11.60 -11.19
C LYS A 62 -3.19 -10.31 -11.53
N GLY A 63 -2.46 -9.20 -11.59
CA GLY A 63 -3.01 -7.91 -11.98
C GLY A 63 -4.16 -7.48 -11.06
N ARG A 64 -5.26 -7.01 -11.68
CA ARG A 64 -6.47 -6.57 -10.99
C ARG A 64 -7.14 -7.67 -10.15
N LYS A 65 -7.00 -8.94 -10.55
CA LYS A 65 -7.58 -10.11 -9.88
C LYS A 65 -6.57 -10.72 -8.91
N SER A 66 -5.96 -9.89 -8.06
CA SER A 66 -5.03 -10.32 -7.03
C SER A 66 -5.70 -10.31 -5.65
N THR A 67 -5.15 -11.08 -4.74
CA THR A 67 -5.53 -11.07 -3.33
C THR A 67 -4.27 -10.99 -2.48
N PHE A 68 -4.24 -10.08 -1.51
CA PHE A 68 -3.21 -10.06 -0.48
C PHE A 68 -3.81 -10.45 0.86
N ARG A 69 -3.04 -11.16 1.67
CA ARG A 69 -3.39 -11.53 3.05
C ARG A 69 -2.18 -11.31 3.94
N ALA A 70 -2.41 -10.72 5.10
CA ALA A 70 -1.49 -10.72 6.23
C ALA A 70 -2.19 -11.46 7.38
N GLU A 71 -1.72 -12.67 7.71
CA GLU A 71 -2.40 -13.55 8.68
C GLU A 71 -2.62 -12.86 10.03
N GLY A 72 -3.86 -12.88 10.53
CA GLY A 72 -4.25 -12.21 11.77
C GLY A 72 -4.39 -10.68 11.69
N VAL A 73 -4.04 -10.06 10.57
CA VAL A 73 -4.10 -8.60 10.36
C VAL A 73 -5.22 -8.20 9.42
N GLY A 74 -5.26 -8.80 8.22
CA GLY A 74 -6.19 -8.35 7.20
C GLY A 74 -6.03 -9.01 5.84
N GLU A 75 -6.95 -8.68 4.95
CA GLU A 75 -6.94 -9.12 3.57
C GLU A 75 -7.53 -8.06 2.64
N GLY A 76 -7.11 -8.10 1.38
CA GLY A 76 -7.76 -7.35 0.33
C GLY A 76 -7.77 -8.13 -0.97
N ARG A 77 -8.86 -7.97 -1.73
CA ARG A 77 -9.11 -8.67 -2.97
C ARG A 77 -9.57 -7.68 -4.03
N GLY A 78 -8.89 -7.71 -5.17
CA GLY A 78 -9.29 -7.00 -6.37
C GLY A 78 -10.05 -7.90 -7.35
N ASP A 79 -10.83 -7.24 -8.20
CA ASP A 79 -11.45 -7.77 -9.40
C ASP A 79 -11.51 -6.66 -10.47
N THR A 80 -11.99 -6.99 -11.67
CA THR A 80 -12.26 -5.98 -12.70
C THR A 80 -13.51 -5.18 -12.37
N PHE A 81 -13.68 -4.02 -13.02
CA PHE A 81 -15.02 -3.47 -13.14
C PHE A 81 -15.88 -4.42 -14.00
N LYS A 82 -17.20 -4.24 -13.92
CA LYS A 82 -18.18 -4.97 -14.72
C LYS A 82 -18.96 -3.99 -15.57
N ASN A 83 -19.19 -4.35 -16.83
CA ASN A 83 -20.14 -3.61 -17.66
C ASN A 83 -21.54 -3.80 -17.04
N PRO A 84 -22.28 -2.72 -16.70
CA PRO A 84 -23.55 -2.84 -16.01
C PRO A 84 -24.67 -3.46 -16.87
N VAL A 85 -24.48 -3.53 -18.20
CA VAL A 85 -25.45 -4.11 -19.14
C VAL A 85 -25.14 -5.59 -19.39
N THR A 86 -23.87 -5.93 -19.68
CA THR A 86 -23.51 -7.30 -20.07
C THR A 86 -22.97 -8.16 -18.92
N GLY A 87 -22.52 -7.53 -17.83
CA GLY A 87 -21.85 -8.21 -16.72
C GLY A 87 -20.42 -8.66 -17.03
N GLU A 88 -19.91 -8.40 -18.23
CA GLU A 88 -18.55 -8.77 -18.64
C GLU A 88 -17.48 -7.87 -17.99
N ASP A 89 -16.23 -8.34 -17.99
CA ASP A 89 -15.09 -7.58 -17.49
C ASP A 89 -14.96 -6.25 -18.25
N HIS A 90 -15.00 -5.14 -17.52
CA HIS A 90 -14.75 -3.81 -18.05
C HIS A 90 -13.38 -3.33 -17.56
N LEU A 91 -12.46 -3.14 -18.50
CA LEU A 91 -11.06 -2.88 -18.19
C LEU A 91 -10.75 -1.39 -18.34
N ALA A 92 -10.32 -0.78 -17.24
CA ALA A 92 -9.80 0.58 -17.23
C ALA A 92 -8.31 0.57 -16.89
N GLY A 93 -7.54 1.45 -17.53
CA GLY A 93 -6.13 1.68 -17.24
C GLY A 93 -5.85 3.17 -17.18
N VAL A 94 -4.88 3.54 -16.35
CA VAL A 94 -4.39 4.93 -16.25
C VAL A 94 -2.92 4.94 -16.62
N HIS A 95 -2.55 5.84 -17.51
CA HIS A 95 -1.18 6.12 -17.90
C HIS A 95 -0.81 7.55 -17.48
N LEU A 96 0.10 7.67 -16.53
CA LEU A 96 0.64 8.91 -15.98
C LEU A 96 2.16 8.94 -16.25
N PRO A 97 2.62 9.46 -17.40
CA PRO A 97 4.05 9.52 -17.72
C PRO A 97 4.88 10.14 -16.60
N ASP A 98 4.37 11.21 -15.99
CA ASP A 98 5.01 11.94 -14.89
C ASP A 98 4.41 11.60 -13.52
N GLY A 99 3.79 10.41 -13.39
CA GLY A 99 3.19 9.94 -12.15
C GLY A 99 4.24 9.72 -11.05
N PHE A 100 3.93 10.16 -9.84
CA PHE A 100 4.90 10.15 -8.73
C PHE A 100 4.80 8.91 -7.83
N ILE A 101 3.61 8.29 -7.69
CA ILE A 101 3.45 7.01 -6.96
C ILE A 101 3.61 5.83 -7.91
N TRP A 102 3.02 5.94 -9.09
CA TRP A 102 3.05 4.94 -10.16
C TRP A 102 2.76 5.64 -11.49
N GLN A 103 3.24 5.05 -12.58
CA GLN A 103 3.00 5.57 -13.94
C GLN A 103 1.91 4.77 -14.68
N ASN A 104 1.78 3.47 -14.41
CA ASN A 104 0.81 2.61 -15.08
C ASN A 104 -0.06 1.91 -14.05
N GLY A 105 -1.34 2.25 -14.04
CA GLY A 105 -2.35 1.70 -13.14
C GLY A 105 -3.35 0.83 -13.90
N GLN A 106 -3.54 -0.40 -13.42
CA GLN A 106 -4.63 -1.29 -13.84
C GLN A 106 -5.80 -1.14 -12.85
N CYS A 107 -6.83 -0.40 -13.26
CA CYS A 107 -7.98 -0.09 -12.41
C CYS A 107 -9.04 -1.20 -12.42
N GLY A 108 -9.69 -1.37 -11.27
CA GLY A 108 -10.76 -2.31 -11.05
C GLY A 108 -11.51 -2.00 -9.75
N GLN A 109 -12.29 -2.97 -9.27
CA GLN A 109 -13.02 -2.87 -8.02
C GLN A 109 -12.40 -3.81 -7.00
N GLY A 110 -12.36 -3.43 -5.73
CA GLY A 110 -11.87 -4.31 -4.68
C GLY A 110 -12.46 -3.99 -3.32
N SER A 111 -12.23 -4.92 -2.41
CA SER A 111 -12.59 -4.80 -1.01
C SER A 111 -11.39 -5.16 -0.15
N PHE A 112 -11.22 -4.50 0.98
CA PHE A 112 -10.21 -4.85 1.96
C PHE A 112 -10.69 -4.60 3.37
N ARG A 113 -10.08 -5.30 4.32
CA ARG A 113 -10.19 -5.02 5.75
C ARG A 113 -8.85 -5.30 6.41
N ALA A 114 -8.45 -4.46 7.36
CA ALA A 114 -7.27 -4.68 8.18
C ALA A 114 -7.49 -4.11 9.58
N SER A 115 -6.95 -4.80 10.58
CA SER A 115 -6.90 -4.33 11.96
C SER A 115 -5.58 -4.73 12.61
N ALA A 116 -4.86 -3.76 13.18
CA ALA A 116 -3.60 -3.97 13.89
C ALA A 116 -3.25 -2.74 14.72
N SER A 117 -2.59 -2.96 15.87
CA SER A 117 -2.02 -1.87 16.70
C SER A 117 -3.03 -0.75 17.04
N GLY A 118 -4.30 -1.12 17.27
CA GLY A 118 -5.38 -0.18 17.58
C GLY A 118 -5.88 0.65 16.38
N VAL A 119 -5.49 0.30 15.16
CA VAL A 119 -5.97 0.89 13.90
C VAL A 119 -6.81 -0.14 13.17
N SER A 120 -7.99 0.27 12.67
CA SER A 120 -8.88 -0.56 11.86
C SER A 120 -9.37 0.23 10.66
N VAL A 121 -9.31 -0.38 9.48
CA VAL A 121 -9.75 0.22 8.22
C VAL A 121 -10.37 -0.85 7.34
N ALA A 122 -11.43 -0.48 6.60
CA ALA A 122 -12.03 -1.34 5.61
C ALA A 122 -12.66 -0.50 4.49
N ALA A 123 -12.73 -1.09 3.31
CA ALA A 123 -13.52 -0.60 2.19
C ALA A 123 -14.15 -1.78 1.47
N ASP A 124 -15.37 -1.60 0.96
CA ASP A 124 -16.07 -2.64 0.21
C ASP A 124 -16.46 -2.12 -1.17
N LYS A 125 -16.08 -2.88 -2.21
CA LYS A 125 -16.42 -2.61 -3.61
C LYS A 125 -16.01 -1.21 -4.08
N THR A 126 -14.90 -0.71 -3.57
CA THR A 126 -14.31 0.59 -3.95
C THR A 126 -13.23 0.42 -5.02
N ASN A 127 -12.58 1.52 -5.40
CA ASN A 127 -11.48 1.52 -6.36
C ASN A 127 -10.33 0.59 -5.91
N TRP A 128 -9.83 -0.19 -6.86
CA TRP A 128 -8.64 -1.03 -6.75
C TRP A 128 -7.70 -0.72 -7.91
N ILE A 129 -6.44 -0.43 -7.61
CA ILE A 129 -5.43 -0.15 -8.64
C ILE A 129 -4.26 -1.09 -8.43
N PHE A 130 -4.06 -2.00 -9.37
CA PHE A 130 -2.83 -2.77 -9.45
C PHE A 130 -1.80 -1.98 -10.27
N TYR A 131 -0.62 -1.75 -9.71
CA TYR A 131 0.47 -1.08 -10.40
C TYR A 131 1.80 -1.71 -10.01
N GLN A 132 2.78 -1.60 -10.91
CA GLN A 132 4.18 -1.84 -10.57
C GLN A 132 4.80 -0.54 -10.10
N PHE A 133 5.66 -0.62 -9.10
CA PHE A 133 6.51 0.49 -8.70
C PHE A 133 7.90 -0.05 -8.38
N ASP A 134 8.91 0.74 -8.74
CA ASP A 134 10.28 0.52 -8.35
C ASP A 134 10.65 1.59 -7.31
N TRP A 135 11.27 1.18 -6.21
CA TRP A 135 11.79 2.12 -5.22
C TRP A 135 13.32 2.13 -5.28
N SER A 136 13.89 3.33 -5.28
CA SER A 136 15.33 3.56 -5.17
C SER A 136 15.57 4.87 -4.45
N ASN A 137 16.53 4.87 -3.53
CA ASN A 137 17.10 6.08 -2.94
C ASN A 137 18.49 6.43 -3.50
N ALA A 138 18.95 5.70 -4.53
CA ALA A 138 20.12 6.12 -5.27
C ALA A 138 19.80 7.44 -5.98
N LYS A 139 20.73 8.40 -5.93
CA LYS A 139 20.56 9.65 -6.68
C LYS A 139 20.37 9.29 -8.15
N ALA A 140 19.23 9.69 -8.73
CA ALA A 140 19.02 9.58 -10.17
C ALA A 140 20.21 10.24 -10.88
N LYS A 141 20.82 9.54 -11.84
CA LYS A 141 21.78 10.17 -12.73
C LYS A 141 21.00 11.25 -13.49
N LYS A 142 21.32 12.51 -13.19
CA LYS A 142 20.89 13.64 -14.03
C LYS A 142 21.57 13.54 -15.39
#